data_AF-A0A7G9QUA4-F1
#
_entry.id   AF-A0A7G9QUA4-F1
#
_cell.length_a   1.000
_cell.length_b   1.000
_cell.length_c   1.000
_cell.angle_alpha   90.00
_cell.angle_beta   90.00
_cell.angle_gamma   90.00
#
_symmetry.space_group_name_H-M   'P 1'
#
loop_
_entity.id
_entity.type
_entity.pdbx_description
1 polymer ?
#
loop_
_entity_poly.entity_id
_entity_poly.type
_entity_poly.pdbx_seq_one_letter_code
_entity_poly.pdbx_strand_id
1 'polypeptide(L)'
;MNGKQFACLLALALALLAAPVYAQNVQDEDTSSSDAFFKQFNAKKTIFSQFRFTLEAKPEKSDESLQSFVAQMLATHYSFLGRPNDAVRTYPHHSEEKAPADLPDPAGYEAMPAVDWIASQAHEYRVIMLNEAHHVPQTRLLTLELLTKLRKQGYTHFAAETFALTNNLLPAGYPTRHTGYYTREPVFAELVREAKRLGYVLVPYEPNDEDGEESQQQRETGMAQTLADLVKQHPDAKLLVHAGYGHIAKSTGTQPDAADPMAREFIRLTGLPVLSITQTGLRWEDGQAAKRLAHAFGITVPSVLLARDDKRVWSEAARAQYDASVLLPAVDAAAIRPDWLTLGGRRKPVAIDLTPCIQHLPCLAEARYASEGEDAIPADQFVMLADGEAGTPLYLAPGQYRLRLLGNDDAILAERSLDVPADSPPAPETP
;
A
#
# COMPACT_ATOMS: atom_id res chain seq x y z
N MET A 1 7.36 10.09 -27.97
CA MET A 1 7.52 8.71 -27.47
C MET A 1 6.34 8.45 -26.58
N ASN A 2 5.34 7.79 -27.15
CA ASN A 2 3.95 7.86 -26.72
C ASN A 2 3.61 6.74 -25.73
N GLY A 3 3.26 7.11 -24.50
CA GLY A 3 1.97 6.81 -23.89
C GLY A 3 1.43 5.37 -23.89
N LYS A 4 2.27 4.34 -23.78
CA LYS A 4 1.85 2.97 -23.45
C LYS A 4 2.63 2.47 -22.24
N GLN A 5 2.31 2.98 -21.06
CA GLN A 5 2.69 2.39 -19.77
C GLN A 5 1.50 2.68 -18.85
N PHE A 6 1.09 1.70 -18.04
CA PHE A 6 -0.15 1.65 -17.26
C PHE A 6 -1.36 1.04 -17.97
N ALA A 7 -1.26 -0.26 -18.25
CA ALA A 7 -2.40 -1.16 -18.26
C ALA A 7 -1.93 -2.55 -17.83
N CYS A 8 -1.72 -2.75 -16.52
CA CYS A 8 -1.64 -4.07 -15.88
C CYS A 8 -1.42 -3.89 -14.37
N LEU A 9 -2.52 -3.84 -13.63
CA LEU A 9 -2.55 -4.29 -12.25
C LEU A 9 -3.86 -5.04 -12.14
N LEU A 10 -3.75 -6.33 -11.79
CA LEU A 10 -4.75 -7.40 -11.75
C LEU A 10 -4.91 -8.26 -13.01
N ALA A 11 -4.16 -9.36 -13.03
CA ALA A 11 -4.59 -10.59 -13.68
C ALA A 11 -5.70 -11.23 -12.84
N LEU A 12 -6.94 -11.24 -13.34
CA LEU A 12 -7.94 -12.24 -12.98
C LEU A 12 -8.15 -13.10 -14.23
N ALA A 13 -7.56 -14.30 -14.24
CA ALA A 13 -7.65 -15.22 -15.36
C ALA A 13 -9.08 -15.79 -15.49
N LEU A 14 -9.68 -15.65 -16.67
CA LEU A 14 -10.92 -16.33 -17.07
C LEU A 14 -10.69 -17.84 -17.21
N ALA A 15 -11.57 -18.66 -16.63
CA ALA A 15 -11.71 -20.07 -17.00
C ALA A 15 -13.01 -20.27 -17.82
N LEU A 16 -12.88 -20.45 -19.13
CA LEU A 16 -13.96 -20.91 -20.02
C LEU A 16 -13.74 -22.38 -20.37
N LEU A 17 -14.61 -23.26 -19.87
CA LEU A 17 -14.73 -24.64 -20.35
C LEU A 17 -15.66 -24.67 -21.57
N ALA A 18 -15.12 -25.03 -22.74
CA ALA A 18 -15.91 -25.26 -23.95
C ALA A 18 -16.06 -26.77 -24.24
N ALA A 19 -17.27 -27.17 -24.64
CA ALA A 19 -17.52 -28.35 -25.45
C ALA A 19 -18.30 -27.93 -26.72
N PRO A 20 -18.12 -28.61 -27.86
CA PRO A 20 -18.34 -28.00 -29.17
C PRO A 20 -19.72 -28.30 -29.75
N VAL A 21 -20.41 -27.29 -30.27
CA VAL A 21 -21.38 -27.46 -31.38
C VAL A 21 -21.24 -26.26 -32.31
N TYR A 22 -20.95 -26.56 -33.57
CA TYR A 22 -20.93 -25.60 -34.68
C TYR A 22 -22.33 -25.05 -34.96
N ALA A 23 -22.45 -23.71 -34.99
CA ALA A 23 -23.32 -23.01 -35.93
C ALA A 23 -22.83 -21.56 -36.06
N GLN A 24 -22.49 -21.16 -37.28
CA GLN A 24 -22.12 -19.79 -37.63
C GLN A 24 -23.27 -18.85 -37.33
N ASN A 25 -23.02 -17.81 -36.54
CA ASN A 25 -23.71 -16.54 -36.67
C ASN A 25 -22.64 -15.45 -36.51
N VAL A 26 -22.49 -14.64 -37.56
CA VAL A 26 -21.80 -13.37 -37.49
C VAL A 26 -22.64 -12.50 -36.56
N GLN A 27 -22.25 -12.41 -35.30
CA GLN A 27 -22.80 -11.44 -34.36
C GLN A 27 -21.88 -10.22 -34.38
N ASP A 28 -22.51 -9.05 -34.51
CA ASP A 28 -21.92 -7.74 -34.25
C ASP A 28 -21.03 -7.77 -33.01
N GLU A 29 -19.95 -6.99 -33.00
CA GLU A 29 -19.10 -6.74 -31.83
C GLU A 29 -19.95 -6.15 -30.68
N ASP A 30 -20.65 -7.02 -29.95
CA ASP A 30 -21.35 -6.69 -28.73
C ASP A 30 -20.26 -6.53 -27.65
N THR A 31 -19.71 -5.31 -27.53
CA THR A 31 -18.78 -4.98 -26.45
C THR A 31 -19.48 -5.30 -25.14
N SER A 32 -18.97 -6.28 -24.38
CA SER A 32 -19.53 -6.64 -23.09
C SER A 32 -19.62 -5.39 -22.20
N SER A 33 -20.59 -5.36 -21.28
CA SER A 33 -20.71 -4.27 -20.30
C SER A 33 -19.40 -4.01 -19.54
N SER A 34 -18.61 -5.08 -19.34
CA SER A 34 -17.25 -5.05 -18.80
C SER A 34 -16.25 -4.30 -19.69
N ASP A 35 -16.16 -4.60 -21.00
CA ASP A 35 -15.23 -3.90 -21.91
C ASP A 35 -15.52 -2.40 -21.97
N ALA A 36 -16.81 -2.05 -22.03
CA ALA A 36 -17.26 -0.67 -22.02
C ALA A 36 -16.88 0.04 -20.71
N PHE A 37 -16.97 -0.65 -19.56
CA PHE A 37 -16.52 -0.14 -18.27
C PHE A 37 -15.00 0.12 -18.28
N PHE A 38 -14.18 -0.87 -18.64
CA PHE A 38 -12.72 -0.72 -18.62
C PHE A 38 -12.22 0.38 -19.56
N LYS A 39 -12.81 0.48 -20.76
CA LYS A 39 -12.51 1.56 -21.70
C LYS A 39 -12.79 2.94 -21.10
N GLN A 40 -13.92 3.11 -20.42
CA GLN A 40 -14.28 4.36 -19.77
C GLN A 40 -13.43 4.65 -18.53
N PHE A 41 -13.14 3.64 -17.72
CA PHE A 41 -12.28 3.71 -16.55
C PHE A 41 -10.86 4.17 -16.94
N ASN A 42 -10.28 3.55 -17.96
CA ASN A 42 -8.93 3.88 -18.45
C ASN A 42 -8.87 5.23 -19.17
N ALA A 43 -10.00 5.74 -19.67
CA ALA A 43 -10.07 7.08 -20.27
C ALA A 43 -10.03 8.22 -19.23
N LYS A 44 -10.26 7.92 -17.95
CA LYS A 44 -10.19 8.91 -16.87
C LYS A 44 -8.73 9.31 -16.60
N LYS A 45 -8.49 10.62 -16.47
CA LYS A 45 -7.12 11.19 -16.42
C LYS A 45 -6.51 11.23 -15.02
N THR A 46 -7.34 11.25 -13.98
CA THR A 46 -6.94 11.43 -12.59
C THR A 46 -7.55 10.33 -11.72
N ILE A 47 -6.89 10.01 -10.60
CA ILE A 47 -7.45 9.12 -9.58
C ILE A 47 -8.81 9.61 -9.10
N PHE A 48 -9.00 10.92 -8.96
CA PHE A 48 -10.27 11.50 -8.53
C PHE A 48 -11.40 11.28 -9.56
N SER A 49 -11.13 11.47 -10.85
CA SER A 49 -12.10 11.18 -11.91
C SER A 49 -12.37 9.68 -12.08
N GLN A 50 -11.37 8.82 -11.84
CA GLN A 50 -11.56 7.36 -11.75
C GLN A 50 -12.44 6.98 -10.56
N PHE A 51 -12.16 7.54 -9.38
CA PHE A 51 -12.94 7.33 -8.16
C PHE A 51 -14.40 7.69 -8.35
N ARG A 52 -14.71 8.89 -8.87
CA ARG A 52 -16.10 9.32 -9.13
C ARG A 52 -16.82 8.36 -10.08
N PHE A 53 -16.14 7.94 -11.15
CA PHE A 53 -16.68 6.96 -12.09
C PHE A 53 -16.94 5.59 -11.45
N THR A 54 -16.00 5.08 -10.65
CA THR A 54 -16.15 3.80 -9.95
C THR A 54 -17.22 3.87 -8.86
N LEU A 55 -17.39 5.02 -8.19
CA LEU A 55 -18.41 5.23 -7.15
C LEU A 55 -19.84 5.13 -7.71
N GLU A 56 -20.04 5.54 -8.96
CA GLU A 56 -21.31 5.46 -9.67
C GLU A 56 -21.54 4.10 -10.34
N ALA A 57 -20.50 3.26 -10.43
CA ALA A 57 -20.58 1.97 -11.09
C ALA A 57 -21.54 1.02 -10.37
N LYS A 58 -22.43 0.41 -11.13
CA LYS A 58 -23.39 -0.60 -10.65
C LYS A 58 -23.26 -1.87 -11.49
N PRO A 59 -22.13 -2.59 -11.37
CA PRO A 59 -21.95 -3.86 -12.07
C PRO A 59 -23.10 -4.82 -11.76
N GLU A 60 -23.54 -5.56 -12.77
CA GLU A 60 -24.57 -6.57 -12.62
C GLU A 60 -24.13 -7.64 -11.62
N LYS A 61 -25.08 -8.26 -10.92
CA LYS A 61 -24.79 -9.33 -9.94
C LYS A 61 -24.16 -10.56 -10.56
N SER A 62 -24.40 -10.79 -11.84
CA SER A 62 -23.85 -11.89 -12.62
C SER A 62 -22.39 -11.68 -13.02
N ASP A 63 -21.86 -10.45 -12.97
CA ASP A 63 -20.47 -10.14 -13.36
C ASP A 63 -19.57 -10.03 -12.12
N GLU A 64 -19.33 -11.17 -11.47
CA GLU A 64 -18.55 -11.25 -10.23
C GLU A 64 -17.12 -10.71 -10.40
N SER A 65 -16.53 -10.87 -11.59
CA SER A 65 -15.19 -10.35 -11.91
C SER A 65 -15.18 -8.83 -11.88
N LEU A 66 -16.12 -8.19 -12.59
CA LEU A 66 -16.24 -6.74 -12.60
C LEU A 66 -16.61 -6.20 -11.21
N GLN A 67 -17.45 -6.91 -10.44
CA GLN A 67 -17.76 -6.55 -9.06
C GLN A 67 -16.52 -6.53 -8.18
N SER A 68 -15.70 -7.59 -8.26
CA SER A 68 -14.45 -7.70 -7.52
C SER A 68 -13.48 -6.59 -7.90
N PHE A 69 -13.33 -6.32 -9.20
CA PHE A 69 -12.50 -5.21 -9.69
C PHE A 69 -12.98 -3.86 -9.18
N VAL A 70 -14.27 -3.55 -9.32
CA VAL A 70 -14.88 -2.30 -8.86
C VAL A 70 -14.66 -2.11 -7.36
N ALA A 71 -14.92 -3.13 -6.55
CA ALA A 71 -14.73 -3.06 -5.10
C ALA A 71 -13.27 -2.80 -4.71
N GLN A 72 -12.34 -3.54 -5.31
CA GLN A 72 -10.91 -3.40 -5.02
C GLN A 72 -10.35 -2.04 -5.47
N MET A 73 -10.75 -1.58 -6.66
CA MET A 73 -10.36 -0.27 -7.17
C MET A 73 -10.95 0.87 -6.36
N LEU A 74 -12.21 0.76 -5.94
CA LEU A 74 -12.85 1.74 -5.08
C LEU A 74 -12.14 1.83 -3.72
N ALA A 75 -11.81 0.69 -3.11
CA ALA A 75 -11.02 0.67 -1.87
C ALA A 75 -9.63 1.29 -2.05
N THR A 76 -8.94 0.95 -3.14
CA THR A 76 -7.63 1.54 -3.46
C THR A 76 -7.73 3.05 -3.62
N HIS A 77 -8.74 3.55 -4.32
CA HIS A 77 -8.96 4.99 -4.49
C HIS A 77 -9.38 5.69 -3.20
N TYR A 78 -10.18 5.05 -2.34
CA TYR A 78 -10.46 5.58 -0.99
C TYR A 78 -9.18 5.77 -0.19
N SER A 79 -8.28 4.78 -0.23
CA SER A 79 -6.95 4.88 0.38
C SER A 79 -6.17 6.07 -0.19
N PHE A 80 -6.11 6.18 -1.53
CA PHE A 80 -5.38 7.26 -2.21
C PHE A 80 -5.93 8.64 -1.86
N LEU A 81 -7.25 8.76 -1.74
CA LEU A 81 -7.97 10.01 -1.51
C LEU A 81 -8.22 10.31 -0.02
N GLY A 82 -7.45 9.70 0.88
CA GLY A 82 -7.43 10.06 2.30
C GLY A 82 -8.59 9.54 3.13
N ARG A 83 -9.18 8.41 2.73
CA ARG A 83 -10.28 7.74 3.44
C ARG A 83 -9.93 6.27 3.75
N PRO A 84 -8.87 6.02 4.54
CA PRO A 84 -8.36 4.67 4.75
C PRO A 84 -9.36 3.74 5.44
N ASN A 85 -10.20 4.24 6.35
CA ASN A 85 -11.22 3.41 7.00
C ASN A 85 -12.36 3.02 6.05
N ASP A 86 -12.71 3.91 5.10
CA ASP A 86 -13.66 3.56 4.05
C ASP A 86 -13.06 2.55 3.08
N ALA A 87 -11.76 2.64 2.77
CA ALA A 87 -11.05 1.64 1.97
C ALA A 87 -11.17 0.22 2.57
N VAL A 88 -10.87 0.08 3.87
CA VAL A 88 -10.99 -1.21 4.58
C VAL A 88 -12.45 -1.70 4.59
N ARG A 89 -13.42 -0.80 4.75
CA ARG A 89 -14.85 -1.16 4.76
C ARG A 89 -15.35 -1.59 3.38
N THR A 90 -14.86 -0.98 2.30
CA THR A 90 -15.27 -1.27 0.93
C THR A 90 -14.72 -2.59 0.42
N TYR A 91 -13.51 -2.97 0.82
CA TYR A 91 -12.89 -4.23 0.42
C TYR A 91 -12.23 -4.89 1.63
N PRO A 92 -13.02 -5.51 2.54
CA PRO A 92 -12.47 -6.16 3.71
C PRO A 92 -11.64 -7.37 3.27
N HIS A 93 -10.33 -7.33 3.51
CA HIS A 93 -9.44 -8.47 3.26
C HIS A 93 -9.33 -9.36 4.51
N HIS A 94 -10.47 -9.91 4.95
CA HIS A 94 -10.56 -10.77 6.12
C HIS A 94 -11.16 -12.14 5.77
N SER A 95 -11.16 -13.06 6.73
CA SER A 95 -11.67 -14.42 6.56
C SER A 95 -12.59 -14.81 7.71
N GLU A 96 -13.68 -15.51 7.40
CA GLU A 96 -14.57 -16.13 8.39
C GLU A 96 -13.93 -17.35 9.06
N GLU A 97 -12.75 -17.80 8.60
CA GLU A 97 -11.99 -18.86 9.26
C GLU A 97 -11.80 -18.55 10.75
N LYS A 98 -12.03 -19.55 11.59
CA LYS A 98 -11.78 -19.45 13.02
C LYS A 98 -10.30 -19.26 13.28
N ALA A 99 -9.98 -18.46 14.29
CA ALA A 99 -8.61 -18.33 14.74
C ALA A 99 -8.09 -19.69 15.29
N PRO A 100 -6.79 -19.98 15.14
CA PRO A 100 -6.15 -21.11 15.81
C PRO A 100 -6.35 -21.05 17.33
N ALA A 101 -6.41 -22.22 17.98
CA ALA A 101 -6.62 -22.29 19.42
C ALA A 101 -5.40 -21.84 20.24
N ASP A 102 -4.21 -21.85 19.63
CA ASP A 102 -2.90 -21.58 20.23
C ASP A 102 -2.36 -20.17 19.88
N LEU A 103 -3.27 -19.21 19.67
CA LEU A 103 -2.86 -17.82 19.52
C LEU A 103 -2.08 -17.32 20.75
N PRO A 104 -1.08 -16.43 20.57
CA PRO A 104 -0.32 -15.86 21.67
C PRO A 104 -1.20 -15.18 22.72
N ASP A 105 -0.83 -15.37 23.99
CA ASP A 105 -1.40 -14.66 25.13
C ASP A 105 -0.31 -13.92 25.95
N PRO A 106 -0.67 -12.88 26.72
CA PRO A 106 0.30 -12.08 27.47
C PRO A 106 1.09 -12.81 28.57
N ALA A 107 0.62 -13.98 29.04
CA ALA A 107 1.34 -14.79 30.02
C ALA A 107 2.48 -15.58 29.35
N GLY A 108 2.30 -16.02 28.10
CA GLY A 108 3.33 -16.72 27.32
C GLY A 108 4.22 -15.81 26.47
N TYR A 109 3.74 -14.63 26.09
CA TYR A 109 4.41 -13.73 25.15
C TYR A 109 4.51 -12.29 25.66
N GLU A 110 5.40 -11.52 25.04
CA GLU A 110 5.49 -10.06 25.21
C GLU A 110 5.60 -9.36 23.86
N ALA A 111 5.07 -8.14 23.79
CA ALA A 111 5.17 -7.32 22.60
C ALA A 111 6.51 -6.57 22.56
N MET A 112 7.09 -6.48 21.36
CA MET A 112 8.25 -5.65 21.05
C MET A 112 7.95 -4.83 19.79
N PRO A 113 8.31 -3.53 19.74
CA PRO A 113 8.18 -2.75 18.51
C PRO A 113 8.84 -3.48 17.33
N ALA A 114 8.08 -3.71 16.26
CA ALA A 114 8.53 -4.51 15.12
C ALA A 114 9.73 -3.86 14.46
N VAL A 115 9.77 -2.52 14.39
CA VAL A 115 10.91 -1.77 13.85
C VAL A 115 12.22 -2.07 14.59
N ASP A 116 12.17 -2.26 15.91
CA ASP A 116 13.35 -2.56 16.74
C ASP A 116 13.76 -4.01 16.59
N TRP A 117 12.80 -4.93 16.55
CA TRP A 117 13.08 -6.35 16.34
C TRP A 117 13.70 -6.59 14.96
N ILE A 118 13.10 -6.07 13.89
CA ILE A 118 13.62 -6.22 12.52
C ILE A 118 15.02 -5.60 12.41
N ALA A 119 15.23 -4.41 13.00
CA ALA A 119 16.54 -3.77 13.00
C ALA A 119 17.60 -4.56 13.77
N SER A 120 17.22 -5.34 14.80
CA SER A 120 18.15 -6.22 15.51
C SER A 120 18.53 -7.45 14.68
N GLN A 121 17.64 -7.94 13.81
CA GLN A 121 17.93 -9.04 12.87
C GLN A 121 18.78 -8.60 11.67
N ALA A 122 18.84 -7.30 11.40
CA ALA A 122 19.39 -6.72 10.19
C ALA A 122 20.83 -7.15 9.82
N HIS A 123 21.65 -7.59 10.77
CA HIS A 123 23.02 -8.02 10.51
C HIS A 123 23.11 -9.41 9.87
N GLU A 124 22.16 -10.29 10.15
CA GLU A 124 22.10 -11.67 9.64
C GLU A 124 21.54 -11.75 8.21
N TYR A 125 20.81 -10.72 7.78
CA TYR A 125 20.09 -10.72 6.51
C TYR A 125 20.60 -9.64 5.57
N ARG A 126 20.91 -10.02 4.32
CA ARG A 126 21.13 -9.05 3.24
C ARG A 126 19.82 -8.57 2.62
N VAL A 127 18.77 -9.36 2.73
CA VAL A 127 17.46 -9.07 2.13
C VAL A 127 16.38 -9.20 3.20
N ILE A 128 15.66 -8.10 3.42
CA ILE A 128 14.45 -8.06 4.25
C ILE A 128 13.29 -7.79 3.31
N MET A 129 12.24 -8.60 3.40
CA MET A 129 10.99 -8.40 2.66
C MET A 129 9.85 -8.16 3.66
N LEU A 130 9.12 -7.08 3.47
CA LEU A 130 7.95 -6.71 4.27
C LEU A 130 6.76 -6.56 3.32
N ASN A 131 5.60 -7.13 3.70
CA ASN A 131 4.41 -6.98 2.87
C ASN A 131 3.52 -5.82 3.31
N GLU A 132 2.63 -5.43 2.40
CA GLU A 132 1.54 -4.50 2.63
C GLU A 132 0.21 -5.02 2.07
N ALA A 133 -0.88 -4.38 2.47
CA ALA A 133 -2.14 -4.49 1.75
C ALA A 133 -2.39 -3.16 1.04
N HIS A 134 -2.53 -3.18 -0.29
CA HIS A 134 -2.54 -1.96 -1.12
C HIS A 134 -3.61 -0.92 -0.76
N HIS A 135 -4.72 -1.36 -0.17
CA HIS A 135 -5.84 -0.52 0.27
C HIS A 135 -5.77 -0.17 1.78
N VAL A 136 -4.77 -0.69 2.51
CA VAL A 136 -4.57 -0.47 3.95
C VAL A 136 -3.25 0.27 4.18
N PRO A 137 -3.20 1.60 3.95
CA PRO A 137 -1.96 2.38 4.02
C PRO A 137 -1.32 2.39 5.42
N GLN A 138 -2.03 1.98 6.48
CA GLN A 138 -1.46 1.75 7.81
C GLN A 138 -0.28 0.76 7.77
N THR A 139 -0.32 -0.26 6.89
CA THR A 139 0.77 -1.25 6.72
C THR A 139 2.08 -0.62 6.22
N ARG A 140 2.03 0.62 5.70
CA ARG A 140 3.20 1.35 5.19
C ARG A 140 4.03 2.01 6.29
N LEU A 141 3.43 2.25 7.46
CA LEU A 141 4.08 2.93 8.59
C LEU A 141 5.32 2.19 9.07
N LEU A 142 5.23 0.85 9.20
CA LEU A 142 6.39 0.06 9.61
C LEU A 142 7.55 0.18 8.61
N THR A 143 7.27 0.16 7.30
CA THR A 143 8.32 0.37 6.29
C THR A 143 8.92 1.77 6.42
N LEU A 144 8.11 2.80 6.64
CA LEU A 144 8.57 4.18 6.80
C LEU A 144 9.53 4.34 7.98
N GLU A 145 9.20 3.72 9.12
CA GLU A 145 10.04 3.72 10.32
C GLU A 145 11.33 2.92 10.12
N LEU A 146 11.26 1.79 9.41
CA LEU A 146 12.40 0.92 9.13
C LEU A 146 13.47 1.60 8.28
N LEU A 147 13.10 2.45 7.31
CA LEU A 147 14.05 3.10 6.40
C LEU A 147 15.20 3.78 7.17
N THR A 148 14.91 4.54 8.22
CA THR A 148 15.98 5.21 8.99
C THR A 148 16.86 4.21 9.75
N LYS A 149 16.28 3.19 10.38
CA LYS A 149 17.05 2.21 11.17
C LYS A 149 17.90 1.31 10.28
N LEU A 150 17.32 0.80 9.19
CA LEU A 150 18.01 -0.07 8.25
C LEU A 150 19.09 0.68 7.48
N ARG A 151 18.91 1.98 7.17
CA ARG A 151 19.96 2.79 6.54
C ARG A 151 21.22 2.82 7.40
N LYS A 152 21.07 3.00 8.72
CA LYS A 152 22.18 2.95 9.69
C LYS A 152 22.84 1.57 9.79
N GLN A 153 22.11 0.51 9.43
CA GLN A 153 22.59 -0.89 9.38
C GLN A 153 23.12 -1.29 8.00
N GLY A 154 23.40 -0.32 7.12
CA GLY A 154 24.01 -0.56 5.81
C GLY A 154 23.04 -0.95 4.69
N TYR A 155 21.73 -0.89 4.90
CA TYR A 155 20.78 -1.03 3.79
C TYR A 155 20.90 0.17 2.86
N THR A 156 20.98 -0.10 1.57
CA THR A 156 21.27 0.89 0.53
C THR A 156 20.21 0.92 -0.56
N HIS A 157 19.45 -0.17 -0.72
CA HIS A 157 18.45 -0.31 -1.77
C HIS A 157 17.06 -0.48 -1.17
N PHE A 158 16.09 0.23 -1.74
CA PHE A 158 14.66 0.11 -1.43
C PHE A 158 13.92 -0.31 -2.71
N ALA A 159 13.50 -1.56 -2.76
CA ALA A 159 12.67 -2.11 -3.81
C ALA A 159 11.20 -2.04 -3.38
N ALA A 160 10.31 -1.62 -4.27
CA ALA A 160 8.89 -1.57 -3.94
C ALA A 160 7.98 -1.95 -5.13
N GLU A 161 6.96 -2.76 -4.85
CA GLU A 161 5.89 -3.17 -5.78
C GLU A 161 5.02 -1.96 -6.13
N THR A 162 5.53 -1.13 -7.02
CA THR A 162 4.83 0.02 -7.57
C THR A 162 5.67 0.76 -8.59
N PHE A 163 7.01 0.68 -8.47
CA PHE A 163 7.91 1.56 -9.20
C PHE A 163 7.83 1.28 -10.70
N ALA A 164 7.64 2.34 -11.48
CA ALA A 164 7.62 2.24 -12.93
C ALA A 164 8.99 1.76 -13.46
N LEU A 165 8.98 1.01 -14.56
CA LEU A 165 10.20 0.52 -15.21
C LEU A 165 10.88 1.67 -15.97
N THR A 166 11.69 2.46 -15.26
CA THR A 166 12.43 3.62 -15.79
C THR A 166 13.78 3.77 -15.11
N ASN A 167 14.75 4.35 -15.82
CA ASN A 167 16.10 4.62 -15.32
C ASN A 167 16.14 5.74 -14.26
N ASN A 168 15.10 6.57 -14.18
CA ASN A 168 15.00 7.63 -13.17
C ASN A 168 13.56 7.75 -12.67
N LEU A 169 13.32 7.25 -11.45
CA LEU A 169 12.01 7.25 -10.80
C LEU A 169 11.55 8.62 -10.30
N LEU A 170 12.51 9.53 -10.05
CA LEU A 170 12.26 10.85 -9.46
C LEU A 170 12.98 11.95 -10.25
N PRO A 171 12.67 12.15 -11.54
CA PRO A 171 13.37 13.14 -12.37
C PRO A 171 13.17 14.58 -11.87
N ALA A 172 11.98 14.89 -11.34
CA ALA A 172 11.69 16.18 -10.71
C ALA A 172 12.23 16.29 -9.27
N GLY A 173 12.77 15.19 -8.74
CA GLY A 173 13.25 15.10 -7.37
C GLY A 173 12.20 14.79 -6.31
N TYR A 174 10.95 14.56 -6.70
CA TYR A 174 9.84 14.17 -5.82
C TYR A 174 8.91 13.18 -6.54
N PRO A 175 8.06 12.44 -5.80
CA PRO A 175 7.12 11.50 -6.40
C PRO A 175 6.07 12.19 -7.27
N THR A 176 5.82 11.61 -8.44
CA THR A 176 4.75 12.05 -9.36
C THR A 176 3.88 10.84 -9.73
N ARG A 177 2.83 11.05 -10.52
CA ARG A 177 2.00 9.94 -11.06
C ARG A 177 2.77 8.94 -11.93
N HIS A 178 3.96 9.31 -12.39
CA HIS A 178 4.85 8.50 -13.22
C HIS A 178 5.88 7.70 -12.41
N THR A 179 6.01 7.98 -11.09
CA THR A 179 6.91 7.22 -10.22
C THR A 179 6.40 5.79 -10.00
N GLY A 180 5.08 5.62 -9.91
CA GLY A 180 4.45 4.33 -9.70
C GLY A 180 2.93 4.45 -9.54
N TYR A 181 2.23 3.30 -9.56
CA TYR A 181 0.79 3.29 -9.36
C TYR A 181 0.40 3.55 -7.89
N TYR A 182 0.93 2.76 -6.94
CA TYR A 182 0.63 2.90 -5.51
C TYR A 182 1.30 4.11 -4.88
N THR A 183 2.36 4.66 -5.49
CA THR A 183 2.95 5.94 -5.05
C THR A 183 2.01 7.13 -5.19
N ARG A 184 0.84 6.98 -5.84
CA ARG A 184 -0.20 8.01 -5.92
C ARG A 184 -0.96 8.20 -4.61
N GLU A 185 -0.79 7.28 -3.66
CA GLU A 185 -1.25 7.44 -2.29
C GLU A 185 -0.26 8.30 -1.47
N PRO A 186 -0.72 9.31 -0.70
CA PRO A 186 0.16 10.24 0.00
C PRO A 186 1.14 9.62 1.00
N VAL A 187 0.76 8.58 1.75
CA VAL A 187 1.65 7.91 2.70
C VAL A 187 2.73 7.12 1.95
N PHE A 188 2.41 6.40 0.88
CA PHE A 188 3.42 5.76 0.03
C PHE A 188 4.38 6.80 -0.59
N ALA A 189 3.85 7.92 -1.08
CA ALA A 189 4.70 9.00 -1.57
C ALA A 189 5.65 9.52 -0.47
N GLU A 190 5.22 9.57 0.79
CA GLU A 190 6.08 9.90 1.93
C GLU A 190 7.20 8.86 2.13
N LEU A 191 6.93 7.57 1.97
CA LEU A 191 7.99 6.54 1.98
C LEU A 191 9.04 6.80 0.93
N VAL A 192 8.62 7.15 -0.29
CA VAL A 192 9.55 7.41 -1.39
C VAL A 192 10.37 8.68 -1.14
N ARG A 193 9.74 9.75 -0.62
CA ARG A 193 10.45 10.96 -0.19
C ARG A 193 11.48 10.66 0.89
N GLU A 194 11.10 9.88 1.90
CA GLU A 194 12.00 9.51 3.00
C GLU A 194 13.15 8.61 2.53
N ALA A 195 12.87 7.62 1.70
CA ALA A 195 13.89 6.75 1.10
C ALA A 195 14.91 7.59 0.31
N LYS A 196 14.43 8.53 -0.53
CA LYS A 196 15.30 9.47 -1.25
C LYS A 196 16.11 10.34 -0.28
N ARG A 197 15.48 10.94 0.75
CA ARG A 197 16.16 11.80 1.73
C ARG A 197 17.31 11.08 2.45
N LEU A 198 17.12 9.79 2.74
CA LEU A 198 18.11 8.91 3.37
C LEU A 198 19.16 8.38 2.38
N GLY A 199 19.02 8.66 1.08
CA GLY A 199 19.95 8.24 0.04
C GLY A 199 19.84 6.77 -0.34
N TYR A 200 18.63 6.19 -0.27
CA TYR A 200 18.36 4.88 -0.84
C TYR A 200 18.36 4.93 -2.37
N VAL A 201 18.88 3.87 -2.98
CA VAL A 201 18.63 3.56 -4.39
C VAL A 201 17.25 2.95 -4.51
N LEU A 202 16.37 3.56 -5.30
CA LEU A 202 15.03 3.04 -5.56
C LEU A 202 15.09 1.99 -6.68
N VAL A 203 14.50 0.82 -6.44
CA VAL A 203 14.64 -0.35 -7.33
C VAL A 203 13.26 -0.80 -7.82
N PRO A 204 12.92 -0.56 -9.10
CA PRO A 204 11.81 -1.25 -9.73
C PRO A 204 12.15 -2.73 -9.92
N TYR A 205 11.16 -3.61 -9.78
CA TYR A 205 11.37 -5.04 -9.95
C TYR A 205 10.25 -5.79 -10.64
N GLU A 206 9.17 -5.12 -11.05
CA GLU A 206 8.17 -5.77 -11.91
C GLU A 206 8.83 -6.22 -13.22
N PRO A 207 8.48 -7.41 -13.74
CA PRO A 207 8.85 -7.78 -15.09
C PRO A 207 8.19 -6.82 -16.09
N ASN A 208 8.81 -6.67 -17.27
CA ASN A 208 8.21 -5.92 -18.36
C ASN A 208 7.16 -6.81 -19.05
N ASP A 209 5.93 -6.35 -19.12
CA ASP A 209 4.78 -7.11 -19.61
C ASP A 209 4.33 -6.67 -21.02
N GLU A 210 5.26 -6.14 -21.83
CA GLU A 210 4.99 -5.59 -23.17
C GLU A 210 4.22 -6.54 -24.11
N ASP A 211 4.27 -7.86 -23.88
CA ASP A 211 3.61 -8.88 -24.68
C ASP A 211 2.21 -9.31 -24.16
N GLY A 212 1.76 -8.77 -23.02
CA GLY A 212 0.36 -8.84 -22.55
C GLY A 212 -0.15 -10.19 -22.02
N GLU A 213 0.65 -11.27 -22.06
CA GLU A 213 0.26 -12.60 -21.57
C GLU A 213 1.32 -13.19 -20.62
N GLU A 214 1.42 -12.63 -19.42
CA GLU A 214 2.26 -13.19 -18.35
C GLU A 214 1.40 -13.98 -17.35
N SER A 215 1.71 -15.26 -17.16
CA SER A 215 1.12 -16.07 -16.09
C SER A 215 1.59 -15.60 -14.71
N GLN A 216 0.83 -15.88 -13.66
CA GLN A 216 1.23 -15.52 -12.29
C GLN A 216 2.64 -16.05 -11.95
N GLN A 217 2.96 -17.29 -12.31
CA GLN A 217 4.29 -17.86 -12.06
C GLN A 217 5.40 -17.12 -12.79
N GLN A 218 5.18 -16.71 -14.04
CA GLN A 218 6.17 -15.92 -14.79
C GLN A 218 6.40 -14.58 -14.09
N ARG A 219 5.34 -13.92 -13.62
CA ARG A 219 5.45 -12.67 -12.86
C ARG A 219 6.29 -12.83 -11.60
N GLU A 220 5.95 -13.80 -10.74
CA GLU A 220 6.71 -14.07 -9.50
C GLU A 220 8.19 -14.35 -9.78
N THR A 221 8.45 -15.15 -10.82
CA THR A 221 9.81 -15.53 -11.22
C THR A 221 10.58 -14.34 -11.78
N GLY A 222 9.95 -13.50 -12.60
CA GLY A 222 10.53 -12.29 -13.17
C GLY A 222 10.88 -11.25 -12.11
N MET A 223 9.98 -11.04 -11.14
CA MET A 223 10.26 -10.21 -9.97
C MET A 223 11.47 -10.73 -9.17
N ALA A 224 11.49 -12.03 -8.89
CA ALA A 224 12.59 -12.66 -8.18
C ALA A 224 13.91 -12.56 -8.92
N GLN A 225 13.90 -12.77 -10.25
CA GLN A 225 15.08 -12.69 -11.10
C GLN A 225 15.68 -11.29 -11.12
N THR A 226 14.85 -10.24 -11.22
CA THR A 226 15.31 -8.85 -11.17
C THR A 226 16.04 -8.54 -9.87
N LEU A 227 15.48 -8.97 -8.73
CA LEU A 227 16.13 -8.79 -7.43
C LEU A 227 17.40 -9.66 -7.29
N ALA A 228 17.38 -10.88 -7.81
CA ALA A 228 18.52 -11.81 -7.79
C ALA A 228 19.71 -11.27 -8.58
N ASP A 229 19.45 -10.69 -9.75
CA ASP A 229 20.49 -10.06 -10.57
C ASP A 229 21.10 -8.84 -9.88
N LEU A 230 20.28 -8.02 -9.20
CA LEU A 230 20.77 -6.90 -8.41
C LEU A 230 21.75 -7.36 -7.32
N VAL A 231 21.38 -8.33 -6.49
CA VAL A 231 22.24 -8.78 -5.38
C VAL A 231 23.48 -9.53 -5.84
N LYS A 232 23.46 -10.09 -7.06
CA LYS A 232 24.61 -10.72 -7.73
C LYS A 232 25.58 -9.68 -8.30
N GLN A 233 25.06 -8.62 -8.92
CA GLN A 233 25.86 -7.51 -9.45
C GLN A 233 26.43 -6.63 -8.32
N HIS A 234 25.71 -6.52 -7.21
CA HIS A 234 26.09 -5.74 -6.04
C HIS A 234 26.16 -6.66 -4.79
N PRO A 235 27.25 -7.44 -4.61
CA PRO A 235 27.37 -8.40 -3.52
C PRO A 235 27.38 -7.76 -2.12
N ASP A 236 27.70 -6.47 -2.00
CA ASP A 236 27.64 -5.73 -0.73
C ASP A 236 26.30 -5.02 -0.51
N ALA A 237 25.39 -5.02 -1.50
CA ALA A 237 24.09 -4.40 -1.36
C ALA A 237 23.24 -5.14 -0.32
N LYS A 238 22.61 -4.35 0.56
CA LYS A 238 21.55 -4.78 1.46
C LYS A 238 20.24 -4.12 1.06
N LEU A 239 19.22 -4.95 0.91
CA LEU A 239 17.97 -4.63 0.22
C LEU A 239 16.78 -4.74 1.18
N LEU A 240 15.97 -3.68 1.22
CA LEU A 240 14.62 -3.73 1.78
C LEU A 240 13.64 -3.83 0.60
N VAL A 241 12.81 -4.87 0.60
CA VAL A 241 11.76 -5.11 -0.41
C VAL A 241 10.41 -4.89 0.24
N HIS A 242 9.56 -4.09 -0.40
CA HIS A 242 8.19 -3.82 0.01
C HIS A 242 7.22 -4.32 -1.06
N ALA A 243 6.39 -5.31 -0.73
CA ALA A 243 5.53 -5.98 -1.70
C ALA A 243 4.09 -6.15 -1.20
N GLY A 244 3.15 -6.37 -2.10
CA GLY A 244 1.77 -6.73 -1.81
C GLY A 244 1.64 -8.13 -1.24
N TYR A 245 0.82 -8.26 -0.19
CA TYR A 245 0.29 -9.51 0.34
C TYR A 245 1.29 -10.69 0.36
N GLY A 246 1.05 -11.70 -0.48
CA GLY A 246 1.73 -12.99 -0.41
C GLY A 246 3.04 -13.09 -1.19
N HIS A 247 3.46 -12.05 -1.92
CA HIS A 247 4.68 -12.11 -2.75
C HIS A 247 5.92 -12.47 -1.93
N ILE A 248 5.91 -12.17 -0.62
CA ILE A 248 7.03 -12.44 0.27
C ILE A 248 6.97 -13.80 0.97
N ALA A 249 5.93 -14.61 0.72
CA ALA A 249 5.79 -15.92 1.35
C ALA A 249 6.91 -16.88 0.92
N LYS A 250 7.27 -17.82 1.79
CA LYS A 250 8.35 -18.81 1.54
C LYS A 250 7.82 -20.20 1.14
N SER A 251 6.54 -20.47 1.34
CA SER A 251 5.91 -21.75 1.00
C SER A 251 5.43 -21.77 -0.45
N THR A 252 5.32 -22.98 -1.00
CA THR A 252 4.87 -23.21 -2.38
C THR A 252 3.42 -22.82 -2.60
N GLY A 253 3.08 -22.43 -3.83
CA GLY A 253 1.70 -22.37 -4.33
C GLY A 253 0.76 -21.47 -3.54
N THR A 254 1.27 -20.36 -3.01
CA THR A 254 0.48 -19.40 -2.21
C THR A 254 -0.07 -18.24 -3.03
N GLN A 255 0.35 -18.10 -4.28
CA GLN A 255 -0.16 -17.13 -5.23
C GLN A 255 -1.33 -17.72 -6.05
N PRO A 256 -2.10 -16.88 -6.77
CA PRO A 256 -3.07 -17.35 -7.75
C PRO A 256 -2.50 -18.44 -8.67
N ASP A 257 -3.37 -19.33 -9.14
CA ASP A 257 -3.00 -20.49 -9.97
C ASP A 257 -1.96 -21.42 -9.34
N ALA A 258 -1.88 -21.42 -8.01
CA ALA A 258 -0.89 -22.17 -7.23
C ALA A 258 0.56 -21.84 -7.64
N ALA A 259 0.83 -20.59 -8.03
CA ALA A 259 2.17 -20.13 -8.30
C ALA A 259 3.01 -19.99 -7.02
N ASP A 260 4.30 -20.24 -7.16
CA ASP A 260 5.30 -20.05 -6.11
C ASP A 260 5.63 -18.54 -5.99
N PRO A 261 5.58 -17.98 -4.76
CA PRO A 261 5.77 -16.55 -4.51
C PRO A 261 7.20 -16.07 -4.79
N MET A 262 7.34 -14.78 -5.11
CA MET A 262 8.61 -14.11 -5.42
C MET A 262 9.71 -14.38 -4.40
N ALA A 263 9.45 -14.31 -3.09
CA ALA A 263 10.49 -14.57 -2.10
C ALA A 263 11.04 -16.00 -2.17
N ARG A 264 10.18 -16.98 -2.44
CA ARG A 264 10.59 -18.37 -2.61
C ARG A 264 11.45 -18.54 -3.87
N GLU A 265 11.02 -17.97 -4.98
CA GLU A 265 11.80 -17.99 -6.23
C GLU A 265 13.14 -17.28 -6.05
N PHE A 266 13.18 -16.16 -5.34
CA PHE A 266 14.42 -15.44 -5.02
C PHE A 266 15.39 -16.31 -4.20
N ILE A 267 14.89 -16.99 -3.16
CA ILE A 267 15.70 -17.93 -2.36
C ILE A 267 16.24 -19.06 -3.25
N ARG A 268 15.41 -19.61 -4.14
CA ARG A 268 15.82 -20.67 -5.08
C ARG A 268 16.92 -20.22 -6.03
N LEU A 269 16.83 -18.99 -6.54
CA LEU A 269 17.79 -18.42 -7.51
C LEU A 269 19.13 -18.02 -6.87
N THR A 270 19.10 -17.55 -5.61
CA THR A 270 20.27 -16.92 -4.97
C THR A 270 20.91 -17.75 -3.87
N GLY A 271 20.15 -18.65 -3.24
CA GLY A 271 20.54 -19.34 -2.01
C GLY A 271 20.68 -18.42 -0.79
N LEU A 272 20.30 -17.14 -0.88
CA LEU A 272 20.44 -16.19 0.23
C LEU A 272 19.32 -16.36 1.26
N PRO A 273 19.63 -16.22 2.56
CA PRO A 273 18.60 -16.10 3.57
C PRO A 273 17.82 -14.79 3.38
N VAL A 274 16.49 -14.88 3.48
CA VAL A 274 15.56 -13.75 3.44
C VAL A 274 14.85 -13.67 4.78
N LEU A 275 14.76 -12.47 5.36
CA LEU A 275 13.85 -12.20 6.47
C LEU A 275 12.52 -11.71 5.89
N SER A 276 11.48 -12.53 5.98
CA SER A 276 10.14 -12.26 5.46
C SER A 276 9.17 -11.97 6.60
N ILE A 277 8.56 -10.78 6.60
CA ILE A 277 7.71 -10.29 7.69
C ILE A 277 6.33 -9.94 7.14
N THR A 278 5.28 -10.53 7.71
CA THR A 278 3.90 -10.25 7.29
C THR A 278 3.20 -9.27 8.22
N GLN A 279 2.43 -8.37 7.62
CA GLN A 279 1.50 -7.44 8.27
C GLN A 279 0.05 -7.69 7.82
N THR A 280 -0.18 -8.67 6.93
CA THR A 280 -1.48 -8.94 6.29
C THR A 280 -2.05 -10.32 6.60
N GLY A 281 -1.31 -11.17 7.35
CA GLY A 281 -1.68 -12.57 7.60
C GLY A 281 -2.87 -12.76 8.56
N LEU A 282 -3.03 -11.85 9.53
CA LEU A 282 -3.94 -11.97 10.68
C LEU A 282 -5.41 -11.66 10.32
N ARG A 283 -6.00 -12.51 9.50
CA ARG A 283 -7.30 -12.29 8.84
C ARG A 283 -8.50 -12.98 9.52
N TRP A 284 -8.27 -13.84 10.50
CA TRP A 284 -9.30 -14.71 11.09
C TRP A 284 -10.42 -13.95 11.78
N GLU A 285 -11.59 -14.60 11.79
CA GLU A 285 -12.83 -14.11 12.40
C GLU A 285 -13.13 -12.67 11.95
N ASP A 286 -13.05 -12.43 10.65
CA ASP A 286 -13.20 -11.11 10.04
C ASP A 286 -12.28 -10.04 10.65
N GLY A 287 -11.03 -10.43 10.96
CA GLY A 287 -10.02 -9.56 11.57
C GLY A 287 -10.23 -9.30 13.07
N GLN A 288 -11.28 -9.86 13.69
CA GLN A 288 -11.53 -9.68 15.12
C GLN A 288 -10.44 -10.34 15.98
N ALA A 289 -9.81 -11.41 15.49
CA ALA A 289 -8.69 -12.04 16.17
C ALA A 289 -7.49 -11.09 16.30
N ALA A 290 -7.13 -10.39 15.22
CA ALA A 290 -6.06 -9.40 15.23
C ALA A 290 -6.36 -8.26 16.21
N LYS A 291 -7.60 -7.75 16.24
CA LYS A 291 -8.02 -6.71 17.18
C LYS A 291 -7.94 -7.16 18.64
N ARG A 292 -8.38 -8.40 18.95
CA ARG A 292 -8.27 -8.96 20.30
C ARG A 292 -6.82 -9.10 20.75
N LEU A 293 -5.94 -9.58 19.86
CA LEU A 293 -4.50 -9.64 20.14
C LEU A 293 -3.91 -8.24 20.36
N ALA A 294 -4.17 -7.30 19.45
CA ALA A 294 -3.68 -5.93 19.59
C ALA A 294 -4.12 -5.29 20.93
N HIS A 295 -5.37 -5.51 21.35
CA HIS A 295 -5.86 -5.05 22.65
C HIS A 295 -5.21 -5.78 23.84
N ALA A 296 -5.12 -7.11 23.79
CA ALA A 296 -4.56 -7.92 24.87
C ALA A 296 -3.09 -7.57 25.18
N PHE A 297 -2.32 -7.20 24.15
CA PHE A 297 -0.92 -6.80 24.28
C PHE A 297 -0.71 -5.27 24.39
N GLY A 298 -1.77 -4.46 24.34
CA GLY A 298 -1.67 -3.00 24.42
C GLY A 298 -0.89 -2.37 23.26
N ILE A 299 -1.08 -2.87 22.04
CA ILE A 299 -0.32 -2.47 20.86
C ILE A 299 -0.67 -1.03 20.43
N THR A 300 0.29 -0.11 20.58
CA THR A 300 0.18 1.29 20.14
C THR A 300 1.09 1.63 18.96
N VAL A 301 2.05 0.75 18.63
CA VAL A 301 2.92 0.81 17.46
C VAL A 301 2.98 -0.57 16.79
N PRO A 302 3.27 -0.70 15.48
CA PRO A 302 3.46 -2.00 14.85
C PRO A 302 4.45 -2.86 15.65
N SER A 303 4.02 -4.05 16.08
CA SER A 303 4.76 -4.86 17.05
C SER A 303 4.78 -6.33 16.67
N VAL A 304 5.89 -6.99 16.97
CA VAL A 304 5.97 -8.46 16.97
C VAL A 304 5.74 -8.99 18.38
N LEU A 305 5.39 -10.26 18.49
CA LEU A 305 5.29 -10.95 19.77
C LEU A 305 6.47 -11.89 19.96
N LEU A 306 7.11 -11.86 21.12
CA LEU A 306 8.22 -12.73 21.50
C LEU A 306 7.79 -13.66 22.62
N ALA A 307 8.08 -14.95 22.50
CA ALA A 307 7.84 -15.89 23.58
C ALA A 307 8.70 -15.52 24.80
N ARG A 308 8.14 -15.60 26.00
CA ARG A 308 8.84 -15.15 27.23
C ARG A 308 9.98 -16.06 27.63
N ASP A 309 9.91 -17.34 27.28
CA ASP A 309 10.85 -18.40 27.64
C ASP A 309 12.15 -18.34 26.83
N ASP A 310 12.06 -18.28 25.50
CA ASP A 310 13.21 -18.38 24.58
C ASP A 310 13.41 -17.15 23.69
N LYS A 311 12.54 -16.14 23.80
CA LYS A 311 12.52 -14.92 22.97
C LYS A 311 12.31 -15.19 21.47
N ARG A 312 11.85 -16.37 21.10
CA ARG A 312 11.49 -16.69 19.72
C ARG A 312 10.33 -15.81 19.28
N VAL A 313 10.47 -15.23 18.09
CA VAL A 313 9.41 -14.44 17.49
C VAL A 313 8.24 -15.34 17.10
N TRP A 314 7.03 -14.85 17.35
CA TRP A 314 5.83 -15.47 16.86
C TRP A 314 5.61 -15.11 15.38
N SER A 315 5.26 -16.14 14.64
CA SER A 315 4.71 -16.03 13.30
C SER A 315 3.44 -16.88 13.28
N GLU A 316 2.56 -16.61 12.33
CA GLU A 316 1.38 -17.45 12.08
C GLU A 316 1.84 -18.86 11.68
N ALA A 317 2.05 -19.71 12.69
CA ALA A 317 2.73 -20.99 12.58
C ALA A 317 1.95 -21.98 11.70
N ALA A 318 0.61 -21.87 11.69
CA ALA A 318 -0.26 -22.67 10.83
C ALA A 318 0.08 -22.57 9.34
N ARG A 319 0.77 -21.49 8.92
CA ARG A 319 1.10 -21.27 7.51
C ARG A 319 2.58 -21.43 7.17
N ALA A 320 3.50 -21.38 8.14
CA ALA A 320 4.96 -21.48 7.94
C ALA A 320 5.50 -20.64 6.76
N GLN A 321 4.82 -19.54 6.43
CA GLN A 321 5.04 -18.72 5.23
C GLN A 321 6.02 -17.59 5.46
N TYR A 322 6.11 -17.10 6.70
CA TYR A 322 6.81 -15.88 7.08
C TYR A 322 7.61 -16.13 8.36
N ASP A 323 8.70 -15.38 8.57
CA ASP A 323 9.53 -15.50 9.77
C ASP A 323 8.91 -14.78 10.98
N ALA A 324 8.10 -13.75 10.75
CA ALA A 324 7.39 -13.01 11.80
C ALA A 324 6.05 -12.47 11.32
N SER A 325 5.10 -12.39 12.25
CA SER A 325 3.82 -11.70 12.06
C SER A 325 3.79 -10.42 12.90
N VAL A 326 3.36 -9.32 12.28
CA VAL A 326 3.21 -8.01 12.92
C VAL A 326 1.76 -7.78 13.30
N LEU A 327 1.55 -7.40 14.55
CA LEU A 327 0.31 -6.81 15.03
C LEU A 327 0.34 -5.30 14.78
N LEU A 328 -0.69 -4.81 14.10
CA LEU A 328 -0.91 -3.38 13.92
C LEU A 328 -1.75 -2.83 15.10
N PRO A 329 -1.55 -1.55 15.48
CA PRO A 329 -2.43 -0.90 16.43
C PRO A 329 -3.88 -0.95 15.97
N ALA A 330 -4.79 -1.19 16.92
CA ALA A 330 -6.22 -1.15 16.64
C ALA A 330 -6.62 0.26 16.15
N VAL A 331 -7.41 0.30 15.09
CA VAL A 331 -7.92 1.55 14.50
C VAL A 331 -9.36 1.75 14.95
N ASP A 332 -9.70 2.98 15.34
CA ASP A 332 -11.10 3.37 15.52
C ASP A 332 -11.80 3.35 14.15
N ALA A 333 -12.68 2.37 13.95
CA ALA A 333 -13.41 2.18 12.70
C ALA A 333 -14.46 3.28 12.44
N ALA A 334 -14.84 4.06 13.46
CA ALA A 334 -15.79 5.16 13.31
C ALA A 334 -15.13 6.46 12.84
N ALA A 335 -13.82 6.61 13.03
CA ALA A 335 -13.09 7.79 12.57
C ALA A 335 -13.04 7.83 11.03
N ILE A 336 -13.34 8.99 10.44
CA ILE A 336 -13.13 9.20 8.99
C ILE A 336 -11.63 9.17 8.68
N ARG A 337 -10.85 9.86 9.54
CA ARG A 337 -9.39 9.95 9.43
C ARG A 337 -8.74 9.50 10.74
N PRO A 338 -8.08 8.33 10.77
CA PRO A 338 -7.48 7.77 11.99
C PRO A 338 -6.17 8.46 12.38
N ASP A 339 -5.86 8.45 13.68
CA ASP A 339 -4.72 9.16 14.29
C ASP A 339 -3.34 8.70 13.79
N TRP A 340 -3.23 7.47 13.27
CA TRP A 340 -1.97 6.97 12.74
C TRP A 340 -1.48 7.78 11.52
N LEU A 341 -2.34 8.59 10.89
CA LEU A 341 -1.97 9.56 9.86
C LEU A 341 -1.01 10.67 10.36
N THR A 342 -0.82 10.79 11.68
CA THR A 342 0.28 11.59 12.26
C THR A 342 1.67 11.04 11.92
N LEU A 343 1.76 9.80 11.41
CA LEU A 343 3.01 9.12 11.07
C LEU A 343 4.03 9.15 12.21
N GLY A 344 3.59 8.80 13.43
CA GLY A 344 4.43 8.83 14.62
C GLY A 344 4.85 10.25 15.05
N GLY A 345 3.97 11.23 14.83
CA GLY A 345 4.20 12.64 15.17
C GLY A 345 4.97 13.45 14.12
N ARG A 346 5.32 12.86 12.96
CA ARG A 346 5.91 13.61 11.83
C ARG A 346 4.92 14.59 11.19
N ARG A 347 3.63 14.34 11.35
CA ARG A 347 2.50 15.14 10.88
C ARG A 347 1.58 15.46 12.03
N LYS A 348 0.84 16.56 11.90
CA LYS A 348 -0.23 16.96 12.83
C LYS A 348 -1.53 17.24 12.07
N PRO A 349 -2.70 17.09 12.71
CA PRO A 349 -3.94 17.53 12.12
C PRO A 349 -3.92 19.06 11.93
N VAL A 350 -4.26 19.50 10.72
CA VAL A 350 -4.36 20.90 10.31
C VAL A 350 -5.77 21.12 9.81
N ALA A 351 -6.52 21.97 10.52
CA ALA A 351 -7.83 22.39 10.11
C ALA A 351 -7.74 23.18 8.79
N ILE A 352 -8.63 22.86 7.85
CA ILE A 352 -8.75 23.57 6.58
C ILE A 352 -10.19 24.00 6.39
N ASP A 353 -10.38 25.14 5.74
CA ASP A 353 -11.72 25.60 5.36
C ASP A 353 -12.21 24.83 4.13
N LEU A 354 -13.14 23.89 4.35
CA LEU A 354 -13.84 23.12 3.32
C LEU A 354 -15.20 23.73 2.91
N THR A 355 -15.56 24.93 3.39
CA THR A 355 -16.81 25.61 3.00
C THR A 355 -17.02 25.67 1.47
N PRO A 356 -15.99 25.92 0.63
CA PRO A 356 -16.19 25.91 -0.83
C PRO A 356 -16.65 24.57 -1.42
N CYS A 357 -16.46 23.45 -0.71
CA CYS A 357 -16.89 22.12 -1.15
C CYS A 357 -18.40 21.88 -0.99
N ILE A 358 -19.09 22.68 -0.17
CA ILE A 358 -20.54 22.55 0.05
C ILE A 358 -21.25 22.68 -1.31
N GLN A 359 -22.19 21.77 -1.60
CA GLN A 359 -22.89 21.63 -2.90
C GLN A 359 -22.03 21.17 -4.10
N HIS A 360 -20.71 20.96 -3.94
CA HIS A 360 -19.80 20.50 -4.98
C HIS A 360 -19.25 19.09 -4.73
N LEU A 361 -20.02 18.24 -4.04
CA LEU A 361 -19.61 16.89 -3.63
C LEU A 361 -19.69 15.87 -4.79
N PRO A 362 -18.79 14.86 -4.83
CA PRO A 362 -17.56 14.74 -4.06
C PRO A 362 -16.59 15.90 -4.31
N CYS A 363 -15.91 16.38 -3.27
CA CYS A 363 -14.93 17.46 -3.37
C CYS A 363 -13.57 16.98 -2.84
N LEU A 364 -12.48 17.23 -3.56
CA LEU A 364 -11.13 16.80 -3.18
C LEU A 364 -10.31 18.00 -2.65
N ALA A 365 -9.80 17.88 -1.43
CA ALA A 365 -8.80 18.77 -0.88
C ALA A 365 -7.40 18.16 -1.02
N GLU A 366 -6.45 18.91 -1.57
CA GLU A 366 -5.06 18.47 -1.75
C GLU A 366 -4.08 19.50 -1.18
N ALA A 367 -3.15 19.07 -0.34
CA ALA A 367 -2.03 19.89 0.11
C ALA A 367 -0.73 19.38 -0.52
N ARG A 368 -0.19 20.12 -1.49
CA ARG A 368 1.11 19.84 -2.11
C ARG A 368 2.20 20.70 -1.47
N TYR A 369 3.42 20.17 -1.34
CA TYR A 369 4.54 20.99 -0.89
C TYR A 369 4.74 22.18 -1.83
N ALA A 370 4.91 23.38 -1.27
CA ALA A 370 5.03 24.60 -2.06
C ALA A 370 6.27 24.61 -2.97
N SER A 371 7.30 23.82 -2.63
CA SER A 371 8.54 23.64 -3.40
C SER A 371 8.43 22.59 -4.52
N GLU A 372 7.38 21.79 -4.57
CA GLU A 372 7.17 20.76 -5.60
C GLU A 372 6.20 21.29 -6.69
N GLY A 373 6.27 20.74 -7.91
CA GLY A 373 5.43 21.15 -9.04
C GLY A 373 3.98 20.66 -8.97
N GLU A 374 3.19 20.99 -9.98
CA GLU A 374 1.77 20.61 -10.08
C GLU A 374 1.55 19.11 -10.30
N ASP A 375 2.56 18.41 -10.78
CA ASP A 375 2.57 16.97 -11.03
C ASP A 375 2.93 16.13 -9.79
N ALA A 376 3.28 16.80 -8.69
CA ALA A 376 3.61 16.16 -7.43
C ALA A 376 2.40 15.45 -6.81
N ILE A 377 2.67 14.29 -6.20
CA ILE A 377 1.69 13.64 -5.33
C ILE A 377 1.51 14.48 -4.06
N PRO A 378 0.28 14.81 -3.61
CA PRO A 378 0.07 15.59 -2.40
C PRO A 378 0.77 15.01 -1.17
N ALA A 379 1.16 15.88 -0.23
CA ALA A 379 1.66 15.46 1.08
C ALA A 379 0.54 14.79 1.89
N ASP A 380 -0.67 15.34 1.78
CA ASP A 380 -1.92 14.71 2.18
C ASP A 380 -3.07 15.21 1.29
N GLN A 381 -4.13 14.43 1.21
CA GLN A 381 -5.37 14.79 0.50
C GLN A 381 -6.57 14.14 1.17
N PHE A 382 -7.76 14.69 0.96
CA PHE A 382 -9.02 14.21 1.51
C PHE A 382 -10.16 14.44 0.53
N VAL A 383 -10.90 13.38 0.16
CA VAL A 383 -12.18 13.52 -0.55
C VAL A 383 -13.33 13.64 0.45
N MET A 384 -14.01 14.78 0.42
CA MET A 384 -15.24 15.06 1.17
C MET A 384 -16.43 14.51 0.38
N LEU A 385 -17.28 13.73 1.05
CA LEU A 385 -18.44 13.05 0.46
C LEU A 385 -19.79 13.51 1.03
N ALA A 386 -19.77 14.18 2.18
CA ALA A 386 -20.97 14.72 2.82
C ALA A 386 -20.65 16.05 3.51
N ASP A 387 -21.63 16.96 3.55
CA ASP A 387 -21.49 18.28 4.19
C ASP A 387 -21.04 18.19 5.66
N GLY A 388 -21.45 17.15 6.37
CA GLY A 388 -21.06 16.88 7.76
C GLY A 388 -19.57 16.60 7.96
N GLU A 389 -18.81 16.41 6.89
CA GLU A 389 -17.37 16.14 6.93
C GLU A 389 -16.51 17.42 6.78
N ALA A 390 -17.13 18.60 6.70
CA ALA A 390 -16.44 19.88 6.47
C ALA A 390 -15.41 20.24 7.57
N GLY A 391 -15.49 19.62 8.75
CA GLY A 391 -14.53 19.76 9.85
C GLY A 391 -13.32 18.81 9.77
N THR A 392 -13.22 17.97 8.74
CA THR A 392 -12.16 16.96 8.64
C THR A 392 -10.80 17.61 8.35
N PRO A 393 -9.76 17.37 9.17
CA PRO A 393 -8.44 17.96 8.96
C PRO A 393 -7.65 17.24 7.86
N LEU A 394 -6.61 17.91 7.36
CA LEU A 394 -5.48 17.24 6.70
C LEU A 394 -4.38 16.95 7.72
N TYR A 395 -3.56 15.94 7.49
CA TYR A 395 -2.39 15.59 8.31
C TYR A 395 -1.12 16.04 7.60
N LEU A 396 -0.49 17.10 8.10
CA LEU A 396 0.65 17.74 7.44
C LEU A 396 1.83 17.87 8.40
N ALA A 397 3.03 17.75 7.85
CA ALA A 397 4.26 18.10 8.56
C ALA A 397 4.39 19.64 8.64
N PRO A 398 5.26 20.18 9.50
CA PRO A 398 5.66 21.57 9.42
C PRO A 398 6.24 21.92 8.04
N GLY A 399 5.78 23.01 7.44
CA GLY A 399 6.20 23.40 6.10
C GLY A 399 5.21 24.29 5.38
N GLN A 400 5.56 24.62 4.14
CA GLN A 400 4.77 25.47 3.25
C GLN A 400 4.09 24.62 2.19
N TYR A 401 2.80 24.88 1.95
CA TYR A 401 1.96 24.09 1.07
C TYR A 401 1.13 24.96 0.11
N ARG A 402 0.83 24.42 -1.06
CA ARG A 402 -0.28 24.87 -1.91
C ARG A 402 -1.48 23.98 -1.64
N LEU A 403 -2.54 24.56 -1.08
CA LEU A 403 -3.81 23.91 -0.82
C LEU A 403 -4.76 24.20 -1.97
N ARG A 404 -5.30 23.15 -2.59
CA ARG A 404 -6.29 23.23 -3.67
C ARG A 404 -7.54 22.44 -3.30
N LEU A 405 -8.71 23.01 -3.58
CA LEU A 405 -10.01 22.34 -3.50
C LEU A 405 -10.55 22.14 -4.92
N LEU A 406 -10.91 20.90 -5.24
CA LEU A 406 -11.44 20.50 -6.53
C LEU A 406 -12.89 20.02 -6.37
N GLY A 407 -13.80 20.53 -7.19
CA GLY A 407 -15.19 20.11 -7.22
C GLY A 407 -15.39 18.77 -7.94
N ASN A 408 -16.64 18.30 -7.92
CA ASN A 408 -17.07 17.07 -8.56
C ASN A 408 -16.95 17.03 -10.10
N ASP A 409 -16.39 18.06 -10.72
CA ASP A 409 -16.10 18.20 -12.15
C ASP A 409 -14.61 18.48 -12.43
N ASP A 410 -13.74 18.32 -11.40
CA ASP A 410 -12.32 18.72 -11.39
C ASP A 410 -12.09 20.24 -11.50
N ALA A 411 -13.13 21.09 -11.38
CA ALA A 411 -12.95 22.55 -11.34
C ALA A 411 -12.28 22.98 -10.02
N ILE A 412 -11.36 23.95 -10.11
CA ILE A 412 -10.74 24.55 -8.94
C ILE A 412 -11.77 25.45 -8.26
N LEU A 413 -12.22 25.04 -7.07
CA LEU A 413 -13.14 25.83 -6.23
C LEU A 413 -12.39 26.86 -5.39
N ALA A 414 -11.19 26.50 -4.94
CA ALA A 414 -10.31 27.39 -4.19
C ALA A 414 -8.85 26.94 -4.33
N GLU A 415 -7.93 27.91 -4.27
CA GLU A 415 -6.50 27.68 -4.17
C GLU A 415 -5.87 28.72 -3.25
N ARG A 416 -5.03 28.27 -2.31
CA ARG A 416 -4.38 29.15 -1.32
C ARG A 416 -3.06 28.59 -0.84
N SER A 417 -2.18 29.46 -0.38
CA SER A 417 -0.99 29.05 0.38
C SER A 417 -1.38 28.66 1.80
N LEU A 418 -0.69 27.67 2.36
CA LEU A 418 -0.89 27.18 3.72
C LEU A 418 0.49 27.01 4.39
N ASP A 419 0.69 27.70 5.51
CA ASP A 419 1.87 27.52 6.36
C ASP A 419 1.50 26.67 7.57
N VAL A 420 2.27 25.62 7.80
CA VAL A 420 2.14 24.74 8.98
C VAL A 420 3.35 24.99 9.87
N PRO A 421 3.19 25.67 11.02
CA PRO A 421 4.32 26.03 11.86
C PRO A 421 4.95 24.79 12.47
N ALA A 422 6.27 24.82 12.70
CA ALA A 422 6.93 23.85 13.55
C ALA A 422 6.39 23.97 14.98
N ASP A 423 6.30 22.86 15.70
CA ASP A 423 5.97 22.92 17.12
C ASP A 423 7.07 23.70 17.84
N SER A 424 6.67 24.62 18.72
CA SER A 424 7.65 25.35 19.54
C SER A 424 8.40 24.33 20.41
N PRO A 425 9.74 24.41 20.54
CA PRO A 425 10.43 23.58 21.51
C PRO A 425 9.80 23.80 22.90
N PRO A 426 9.71 22.75 23.74
CA PRO A 426 9.22 22.92 25.10
C PRO A 426 10.00 24.04 25.77
N ALA A 427 9.28 24.92 26.49
CA ALA A 427 9.93 25.98 27.25
C ALA A 427 11.02 25.35 28.14
N PRO A 428 12.23 25.92 28.20
CA PRO A 428 13.27 25.39 29.07
C PRO A 428 12.70 25.31 30.49
N GLU A 429 12.77 24.12 31.10
CA GLU A 429 12.43 23.94 32.50
C GLU A 429 13.21 24.99 33.29
N THR A 430 12.49 25.89 33.97
CA THR A 430 13.09 26.87 34.85
C THR A 430 13.91 26.13 35.91
N PRO A 431 15.18 26.52 36.15
CA PRO A 431 16.11 25.81 37.03
C PRO A 431 15.60 25.56 38.45
#